data_AF-A0ABD2NF02-F1
#
_entry.id   AF-A0ABD2NF02-F1
#
_cell.length_a   1.000
_cell.length_b   1.000
_cell.length_c   1.000
_cell.angle_alpha   90.00
_cell.angle_beta   90.00
_cell.angle_gamma   90.00
#
_symmetry.space_group_name_H-M   'P 1'
#
loop_
_entity.id
_entity.type
_entity.pdbx_description
1 polymer ?
#
loop_
_entity_poly.entity_id
_entity_poly.type
_entity_poly.pdbx_seq_one_letter_code
_entity_poly.pdbx_strand_id
1 'polypeptide(L)'
;MLNSTYQVVEPPKNSRYDGAISDILKNKTDFCFVRHLYFNETVEGIEYSAPKEFANLNILIPKPNEISRREVFLKIYCKEIWFSIIISLISLLCTMKFIATQSKHKLNWSFQELFMDLFRMLLNQGSKNFQEYNEWLRTLVVIWIWCCLILFVSFQTRLIYLMQNPIYENGITTLEELKNSKLPLYSSYNLTKLQGHAYMFHEQYRSIKYLHLRDFIWKNEIKAAFVMSFAVIRGKINPDLFPDDSSSTHVVLPEVLTHSFSVYMFPKRSPYNALFTEKITLQKQFGFSDITTRIAMRRKSDRKIVRKLSFYHMEPAFFLLFVGYFLSCSAWILEFFLNSHRN
;
A
#
# COMPACT_ATOMS: atom_id res chain seq x y z
N MET A 1 12.28 -32.62 22.87
CA MET A 1 11.18 -32.55 23.86
C MET A 1 11.77 -32.78 25.24
N LEU A 2 11.20 -32.19 26.28
CA LEU A 2 11.55 -32.49 27.67
C LEU A 2 10.58 -33.54 28.21
N ASN A 3 11.08 -34.59 28.85
CA ASN A 3 10.25 -35.61 29.47
C ASN A 3 9.82 -35.14 30.86
N SER A 4 8.75 -34.36 30.93
CA SER A 4 8.26 -33.75 32.15
C SER A 4 6.76 -33.52 32.10
N THR A 5 6.12 -33.54 33.27
CA THR A 5 4.73 -33.14 33.44
C THR A 5 4.66 -31.65 33.74
N TYR A 6 3.62 -30.98 33.23
CA TYR A 6 3.42 -29.55 33.41
C TYR A 6 2.03 -29.29 33.96
N GLN A 7 1.92 -28.35 34.90
CA GLN A 7 0.65 -27.78 35.31
C GLN A 7 0.59 -26.32 34.84
N VAL A 8 -0.42 -25.98 34.04
CA VAL A 8 -0.61 -24.61 33.57
C VAL A 8 -1.33 -23.81 34.65
N VAL A 9 -0.69 -22.74 35.11
CA VAL A 9 -1.28 -21.78 36.04
C VAL A 9 -1.74 -20.56 35.26
N GLU A 10 -3.04 -20.29 35.26
CA GLU A 10 -3.61 -19.10 34.62
C GLU A 10 -3.57 -17.88 35.57
N PRO A 11 -3.39 -16.66 35.04
CA PRO A 11 -3.46 -15.47 35.85
C PRO A 11 -4.87 -15.28 36.43
N PRO A 12 -5.00 -14.79 37.68
CA PRO A 12 -6.29 -14.60 38.33
C PRO A 12 -7.15 -13.57 37.59
N LYS A 13 -8.45 -13.86 37.43
CA LYS A 13 -9.39 -13.00 36.66
C LYS A 13 -9.79 -11.71 37.38
N ASN A 14 -9.81 -11.69 38.72
CA ASN A 14 -10.48 -10.65 39.52
C ASN A 14 -9.57 -9.89 40.52
N SER A 15 -8.25 -9.98 40.41
CA SER A 15 -7.32 -9.26 41.30
C SER A 15 -6.39 -8.31 40.55
N ARG A 16 -5.77 -7.37 41.29
CA ARG A 16 -4.57 -6.66 40.81
C ARG A 16 -3.49 -7.72 40.59
N TYR A 17 -3.36 -8.17 39.36
CA TYR A 17 -2.29 -9.09 38.95
C TYR A 17 -1.02 -8.29 38.67
N ASP A 18 0.01 -8.51 39.48
CA ASP A 18 1.30 -7.82 39.38
C ASP A 18 2.14 -8.27 38.17
N GLY A 19 1.67 -9.29 37.43
CA GLY A 19 2.33 -9.81 36.23
C GLY A 19 3.18 -11.04 36.48
N ALA A 20 3.54 -11.73 35.38
CA ALA A 20 4.26 -13.01 35.44
C ALA A 20 5.66 -12.90 36.07
N ILE A 21 6.31 -11.74 35.95
CA ILE A 21 7.58 -11.43 36.61
C ILE A 21 7.41 -11.55 38.13
N SER A 22 6.33 -11.00 38.69
CA SER A 22 6.07 -11.05 40.13
C SER A 22 5.83 -12.47 40.62
N ASP A 23 5.13 -13.30 39.83
CA ASP A 23 4.87 -14.70 40.18
C ASP A 23 6.15 -15.54 40.20
N ILE A 24 7.06 -15.33 39.26
CA ILE A 24 8.39 -15.99 39.27
C ILE A 24 9.19 -15.55 40.49
N LEU A 25 9.26 -14.24 40.78
CA LEU A 25 10.03 -13.71 41.91
C LEU A 25 9.46 -14.15 43.28
N LYS A 26 8.14 -14.36 43.36
CA LYS A 26 7.44 -14.87 44.54
C LYS A 26 7.43 -16.41 44.61
N ASN A 27 8.15 -17.10 43.71
CA ASN A 27 8.20 -18.57 43.60
C ASN A 27 6.81 -19.23 43.48
N LYS A 28 5.87 -18.57 42.80
CA LYS A 28 4.54 -19.14 42.51
C LYS A 28 4.55 -19.99 41.25
N THR A 29 5.51 -19.76 40.35
CA THR A 29 5.66 -20.49 39.09
C THR A 29 7.13 -20.78 38.83
N ASP A 30 7.42 -21.94 38.24
CA ASP A 30 8.79 -22.37 37.94
C ASP A 30 9.38 -21.69 36.72
N PHE A 31 8.52 -21.27 35.77
CA PHE A 31 8.89 -20.49 34.59
C PHE A 31 7.63 -19.92 33.91
N CYS A 32 7.83 -18.92 33.05
CA CYS A 32 6.77 -18.34 32.23
C CYS A 32 7.03 -18.64 30.75
N PHE A 33 6.14 -19.42 30.14
CA PHE A 33 6.16 -19.73 28.70
C PHE A 33 5.34 -18.73 27.86
N VAL A 34 4.70 -17.74 28.48
CA VAL A 34 4.04 -16.64 27.75
C VAL A 34 5.12 -15.81 27.07
N ARG A 35 4.84 -15.36 25.85
CA ARG A 35 5.78 -14.54 25.07
C ARG A 35 6.04 -13.22 25.80
N HIS A 36 7.24 -13.08 26.37
CA HIS A 36 7.72 -11.83 26.92
C HIS A 36 8.72 -11.18 25.96
N LEU A 37 8.61 -9.86 25.84
CA LEU A 37 9.54 -9.07 25.06
C LEU A 37 10.76 -8.78 25.91
N TYR A 38 11.91 -9.26 25.45
CA TYR A 38 13.18 -8.87 26.02
C TYR A 38 13.62 -7.53 25.43
N PHE A 39 13.67 -6.52 26.29
CA PHE A 39 14.43 -5.30 26.08
C PHE A 39 15.71 -5.46 26.91
N ASN A 40 16.82 -4.84 26.53
CA ASN A 40 18.16 -5.05 27.15
C ASN A 40 18.24 -4.78 28.68
N GLU A 41 17.12 -4.51 29.35
CA GLU A 41 16.97 -4.43 30.79
C GLU A 41 16.77 -5.83 31.39
N THR A 42 17.74 -6.26 32.19
CA THR A 42 17.62 -7.48 32.98
C THR A 42 16.88 -7.18 34.28
N VAL A 43 15.90 -8.02 34.61
CA VAL A 43 15.22 -7.95 35.90
C VAL A 43 16.00 -8.81 36.88
N GLU A 44 16.45 -8.22 37.99
CA GLU A 44 17.17 -8.97 39.00
C GLU A 44 16.31 -10.14 39.52
N GLY A 45 16.92 -11.32 39.63
CA GLY A 45 16.22 -12.55 40.03
C GLY A 45 15.56 -13.31 38.89
N ILE A 46 15.62 -12.81 37.65
CA ILE A 46 15.10 -13.50 36.46
C ILE A 46 16.23 -13.81 35.48
N GLU A 47 16.18 -15.01 34.90
CA GLU A 47 16.96 -15.42 33.75
C GLU A 47 16.05 -15.62 32.54
N TYR A 48 16.60 -15.41 31.35
CA TYR A 48 15.87 -15.54 30.10
C TYR A 48 16.42 -16.71 29.28
N SER A 49 15.54 -17.38 28.54
CA SER A 49 15.95 -18.39 27.56
C SER A 49 16.65 -17.78 26.36
N ALA A 50 17.22 -18.64 25.51
CA ALA A 50 17.55 -18.24 24.13
C ALA A 50 16.34 -17.54 23.46
N PRO A 51 16.58 -16.50 22.63
CA PRO A 51 15.55 -15.87 21.82
C PRO A 51 14.79 -16.91 21.01
N LYS A 52 13.46 -16.89 21.04
CA LYS A 52 12.62 -17.80 20.24
C LYS A 52 12.30 -17.24 18.87
N GLU A 53 11.87 -15.99 18.81
CA GLU A 53 11.48 -15.31 17.57
C GLU A 53 11.78 -13.82 17.69
N PHE A 54 12.01 -13.17 16.54
CA PHE A 54 12.02 -11.71 16.48
C PHE A 54 10.61 -11.21 16.79
N ALA A 55 10.52 -10.34 17.78
CA ALA A 55 9.28 -9.77 18.27
C ALA A 55 9.42 -8.25 18.38
N ASN A 56 10.01 -7.65 17.34
CA ASN A 56 10.25 -6.22 17.21
C ASN A 56 9.02 -5.40 17.61
N LEU A 57 9.24 -4.24 18.21
CA LEU A 57 8.20 -3.25 18.38
C LEU A 57 8.02 -2.51 17.06
N ASN A 58 6.82 -2.64 16.51
CA ASN A 58 6.41 -1.98 15.29
C ASN A 58 5.28 -1.02 15.59
N ILE A 59 5.09 -0.08 14.67
CA ILE A 59 4.00 0.88 14.73
C ILE A 59 2.99 0.48 13.67
N LEU A 60 1.74 0.31 14.06
CA LEU A 60 0.61 0.30 13.14
C LEU A 60 0.19 1.74 12.91
N ILE A 61 0.07 2.14 11.66
CA ILE A 61 -0.40 3.46 11.26
C ILE A 61 -1.70 3.32 10.47
N PRO A 62 -2.54 4.35 10.39
CA PRO A 62 -3.72 4.32 9.55
C PRO A 62 -3.33 4.03 8.09
N LYS A 63 -4.10 3.18 7.42
CA LYS A 63 -3.88 2.88 6.00
C LYS A 63 -4.11 4.17 5.19
N PRO A 64 -3.21 4.54 4.26
CA PRO A 64 -3.44 5.70 3.40
C PRO A 64 -4.72 5.49 2.59
N ASN A 65 -5.40 6.59 2.25
CA ASN A 65 -6.63 6.49 1.47
C ASN A 65 -6.30 6.01 0.05
N GLU A 66 -7.21 5.23 -0.53
CA GLU A 66 -7.17 4.93 -1.96
C GLU A 66 -7.44 6.23 -2.72
N ILE A 67 -6.57 6.55 -3.69
CA ILE A 67 -6.76 7.72 -4.54
C ILE A 67 -8.08 7.57 -5.29
N SER A 68 -8.82 8.67 -5.43
CA SER A 68 -10.09 8.67 -6.15
C SER A 68 -9.90 8.09 -7.55
N ARG A 69 -10.79 7.17 -7.97
CA ARG A 69 -10.63 6.48 -9.26
C ARG A 69 -10.72 7.42 -10.46
N ARG A 70 -11.39 8.56 -10.28
CA ARG A 70 -11.45 9.63 -11.28
C ARG A 70 -10.07 10.24 -11.55
N GLU A 71 -9.24 10.41 -10.53
CA GLU A 71 -7.88 10.92 -10.67
C GLU A 71 -6.90 9.89 -11.23
N VAL A 72 -7.17 8.59 -11.05
CA VAL A 72 -6.30 7.50 -11.54
C VAL A 72 -6.09 7.59 -13.05
N PHE A 73 -7.11 7.98 -13.84
CA PHE A 73 -7.00 8.14 -15.30
C PHE A 73 -5.97 9.20 -15.71
N LEU A 74 -5.91 10.33 -15.00
CA LEU A 74 -4.93 11.38 -15.27
C LEU A 74 -3.51 10.99 -14.81
N LYS A 75 -3.41 10.08 -13.84
CA LYS A 75 -2.15 9.54 -13.31
C LYS A 75 -1.63 8.30 -14.06
N ILE A 76 -2.27 7.89 -15.17
CA ILE A 76 -1.77 6.78 -16.01
C ILE A 76 -0.37 7.09 -16.53
N TYR A 77 -0.20 8.31 -17.04
CA TYR A 77 1.10 8.85 -17.42
C TYR A 77 1.50 10.01 -16.52
N CYS A 78 2.80 10.23 -16.40
CA CYS A 78 3.33 11.45 -15.81
C CYS A 78 2.95 12.66 -16.67
N LYS A 79 2.90 13.86 -16.06
CA LYS A 79 2.45 15.09 -16.74
C LYS A 79 3.32 15.42 -17.94
N GLU A 80 4.61 15.10 -17.85
CA GLU A 80 5.63 15.29 -18.88
C GLU A 80 5.26 14.55 -20.16
N ILE A 81 4.80 13.29 -20.06
CA ILE A 81 4.39 12.47 -21.22
C ILE A 81 3.14 13.06 -21.87
N TRP A 82 2.15 13.50 -21.08
CA TRP A 82 0.97 14.18 -21.62
C TRP A 82 1.34 15.42 -22.44
N PHE A 83 2.25 16.25 -21.91
CA PHE A 83 2.76 17.40 -22.65
C PHE A 83 3.53 16.98 -23.90
N SER A 84 4.36 15.94 -23.86
CA SER A 84 5.07 15.42 -25.04
C SER A 84 4.11 14.94 -26.13
N ILE A 85 2.99 14.31 -25.77
CA ILE A 85 1.97 13.89 -26.74
C ILE A 85 1.35 15.12 -27.43
N ILE A 86 0.98 16.15 -26.67
CA ILE A 86 0.40 17.39 -27.23
C ILE A 86 1.41 18.10 -28.13
N ILE A 87 2.66 18.24 -27.68
CA ILE A 87 3.72 18.90 -28.46
C ILE A 87 4.02 18.12 -29.74
N SER A 88 4.10 16.79 -29.68
CA SER A 88 4.35 15.96 -30.87
C SER A 88 3.19 16.03 -31.88
N LEU A 89 1.94 16.07 -31.41
CA LEU A 89 0.76 16.26 -32.28
C LEU A 89 0.81 17.62 -32.99
N ILE A 90 1.08 18.71 -32.27
CA ILE A 90 1.18 20.06 -32.85
C ILE A 90 2.36 20.14 -33.83
N SER A 91 3.51 19.59 -33.46
CA SER A 91 4.69 19.55 -34.33
C SER A 91 4.39 18.81 -35.63
N LEU A 92 3.78 17.63 -35.56
CA LEU A 92 3.44 16.83 -36.73
C LEU A 92 2.40 17.55 -37.61
N LEU A 93 1.40 18.19 -37.00
CA LEU A 93 0.39 18.98 -37.72
C LEU A 93 1.03 20.12 -38.52
N CYS A 94 1.95 20.86 -37.90
CA CYS A 94 2.72 21.92 -38.56
C CYS A 94 3.59 21.37 -39.70
N THR A 95 4.30 20.26 -39.47
CA THR A 95 5.14 19.61 -40.49
C THR A 95 4.31 19.11 -41.67
N MET A 96 3.19 18.44 -41.42
CA MET A 96 2.28 17.95 -42.47
C MET A 96 1.71 19.11 -43.28
N LYS A 97 1.29 20.21 -42.62
CA LYS A 97 0.80 21.41 -43.32
C LYS A 97 1.88 22.04 -44.18
N PHE A 98 3.10 22.16 -43.67
CA PHE A 98 4.24 22.70 -44.40
C PHE A 98 4.56 21.86 -45.65
N ILE A 99 4.67 20.53 -45.51
CA ILE A 99 4.93 19.63 -46.63
C ILE A 99 3.79 19.67 -47.66
N ALA A 100 2.53 19.71 -47.20
CA ALA A 100 1.37 19.83 -48.09
C ALA A 100 1.42 21.13 -48.91
N THR A 101 1.82 22.26 -48.31
CA THR A 101 1.94 23.53 -49.04
C THR A 101 3.09 23.56 -50.06
N GLN A 102 4.15 22.79 -49.84
CA GLN A 102 5.31 22.72 -50.74
C GLN A 102 5.12 21.70 -51.87
N SER A 103 4.11 20.82 -51.79
CA SER A 103 3.88 19.82 -52.81
C SER A 103 3.35 20.43 -54.11
N LYS A 104 3.83 19.90 -55.25
CA LYS A 104 3.40 20.32 -56.60
C LYS A 104 1.91 20.07 -56.84
N HIS A 105 1.36 19.04 -56.22
CA HIS A 105 -0.08 18.82 -56.13
C HIS A 105 -0.58 19.70 -55.00
N LYS A 106 -1.04 20.92 -55.32
CA LYS A 106 -1.59 21.89 -54.34
C LYS A 106 -2.81 21.30 -53.63
N LEU A 107 -2.58 20.46 -52.63
CA LEU A 107 -3.60 19.89 -51.77
C LEU A 107 -4.05 21.00 -50.82
N ASN A 108 -5.22 21.56 -51.08
CA ASN A 108 -5.81 22.63 -50.28
C ASN A 108 -6.48 22.08 -49.01
N TRP A 109 -5.78 21.23 -48.25
CA TRP A 109 -6.30 20.74 -46.99
C TRP A 109 -6.37 21.86 -45.96
N SER A 110 -7.54 22.00 -45.36
CA SER A 110 -7.71 22.89 -44.22
C SER A 110 -6.92 22.36 -43.03
N PHE A 111 -6.52 23.27 -42.14
CA PHE A 111 -5.83 22.89 -40.90
C PHE A 111 -6.71 21.97 -40.03
N GLN A 112 -8.03 22.18 -40.06
CA GLN A 112 -9.01 21.39 -39.32
C GLN A 112 -9.10 19.95 -39.82
N GLU A 113 -9.14 19.73 -41.13
CA GLU A 113 -9.16 18.37 -41.72
C GLU A 113 -7.90 17.59 -41.33
N LEU A 114 -6.73 18.22 -41.43
CA LEU A 114 -5.46 17.61 -41.03
C LEU A 114 -5.43 17.27 -39.53
N PHE A 115 -5.88 18.20 -38.69
CA PHE A 115 -5.97 17.95 -37.25
C PHE A 115 -6.90 16.78 -36.95
N MET A 116 -8.09 16.74 -37.56
CA MET A 116 -9.06 15.67 -37.36
C MET A 116 -8.53 14.31 -37.85
N ASP A 117 -7.81 14.27 -38.97
CA ASP A 117 -7.18 13.03 -39.45
C ASP A 117 -6.08 12.55 -38.50
N LEU A 118 -5.21 13.43 -38.01
CA LEU A 118 -4.16 13.06 -37.04
C LEU A 118 -4.75 12.64 -35.69
N PHE A 119 -5.79 13.33 -35.23
CA PHE A 119 -6.48 13.03 -33.99
C PHE A 119 -7.23 11.68 -34.07
N ARG A 120 -7.83 11.37 -35.23
CA ARG A 120 -8.40 10.04 -35.50
C ARG A 120 -7.37 8.94 -35.38
N MET A 121 -6.20 9.12 -36.01
CA MET A 121 -5.11 8.14 -35.92
C MET A 121 -4.65 7.93 -34.47
N LEU A 122 -4.55 9.00 -33.68
CA LEU A 122 -4.22 8.93 -32.25
C LEU A 122 -5.28 8.12 -31.46
N LEU A 123 -6.55 8.26 -31.82
CA LEU A 123 -7.66 7.46 -31.27
C LEU A 123 -7.77 6.06 -31.89
N ASN A 124 -6.78 5.62 -32.67
CA ASN A 124 -6.75 4.36 -33.38
C ASN A 124 -7.93 4.18 -34.36
N GLN A 125 -8.37 5.28 -34.96
CA GLN A 125 -9.36 5.31 -36.05
C GLN A 125 -8.65 5.56 -37.39
N GLY A 126 -9.09 4.88 -38.44
CA GLY A 126 -8.52 5.03 -39.78
C GLY A 126 -8.69 6.45 -40.35
N SER A 127 -7.72 6.89 -41.15
CA SER A 127 -7.84 8.11 -41.95
C SER A 127 -8.55 7.84 -43.27
N LYS A 128 -9.37 8.79 -43.71
CA LYS A 128 -10.10 8.70 -44.99
C LYS A 128 -9.24 9.07 -46.19
N ASN A 129 -8.24 9.94 -45.98
CA ASN A 129 -7.51 10.61 -47.06
C ASN A 129 -6.12 10.01 -47.32
N PHE A 130 -5.85 8.80 -46.81
CA PHE A 130 -4.51 8.20 -46.87
C PHE A 130 -3.97 8.06 -48.30
N GLN A 131 -4.85 7.81 -49.26
CA GLN A 131 -4.49 7.66 -50.68
C GLN A 131 -4.02 8.97 -51.32
N GLU A 132 -4.45 10.11 -50.81
CA GLU A 132 -4.11 11.44 -51.36
C GLU A 132 -2.75 11.95 -50.86
N TYR A 133 -2.16 11.31 -49.84
CA TYR A 133 -0.85 11.69 -49.32
C TYR A 133 0.28 11.37 -50.33
N ASN A 134 1.21 12.31 -50.50
CA ASN A 134 2.48 12.06 -51.17
C ASN A 134 3.33 11.05 -50.39
N GLU A 135 4.30 10.40 -51.03
CA GLU A 135 5.14 9.35 -50.41
C GLU A 135 5.77 9.79 -49.08
N TRP A 136 6.31 11.00 -48.99
CA TRP A 136 6.88 11.55 -47.75
C TRP A 136 5.86 11.71 -46.63
N LEU A 137 4.66 12.20 -46.95
CA LEU A 137 3.56 12.36 -46.00
C LEU A 137 3.07 10.98 -45.53
N ARG A 138 2.97 10.00 -46.43
CA ARG A 138 2.62 8.61 -46.09
C ARG A 138 3.62 8.02 -45.11
N THR A 139 4.92 8.20 -45.34
CA THR A 139 5.96 7.69 -44.43
C THR A 139 5.85 8.34 -43.04
N LEU A 140 5.66 9.66 -42.97
CA LEU A 140 5.42 10.35 -41.69
C LEU A 140 4.17 9.83 -40.96
N VAL A 141 3.07 9.64 -41.69
CA VAL A 141 1.83 9.09 -41.15
C VAL A 141 2.03 7.66 -40.64
N VAL A 142 2.77 6.82 -41.37
CA VAL A 142 3.09 5.45 -40.94
C VAL A 142 3.90 5.48 -39.64
N ILE A 143 4.93 6.34 -39.54
CA ILE A 143 5.70 6.52 -38.30
C ILE A 143 4.78 6.99 -37.15
N TRP A 144 3.90 7.95 -37.42
CA TRP A 144 2.94 8.44 -36.44
C TRP A 144 1.98 7.34 -35.96
N ILE A 145 1.47 6.51 -36.85
CA ILE A 145 0.62 5.36 -36.51
C ILE A 145 1.38 4.38 -35.61
N TRP A 146 2.65 4.09 -35.92
CA TRP A 146 3.49 3.27 -35.05
C TRP A 146 3.66 3.87 -33.65
N CYS A 147 3.91 5.18 -33.55
CA CYS A 147 3.96 5.87 -32.26
C CYS A 147 2.63 5.79 -31.51
N CYS A 148 1.50 6.02 -32.20
CA CYS A 148 0.16 5.92 -31.60
C CYS A 148 -0.13 4.51 -31.08
N LEU A 149 0.28 3.47 -31.81
CA LEU A 149 0.13 2.07 -31.38
C LEU A 149 0.91 1.79 -30.10
N ILE A 150 2.15 2.26 -30.00
CA ILE A 150 2.98 2.09 -28.78
C ILE A 150 2.35 2.82 -27.59
N LEU A 151 1.89 4.06 -27.79
CA LEU A 151 1.18 4.83 -26.77
C LEU A 151 -0.10 4.10 -26.33
N PHE A 152 -0.89 3.59 -27.28
CA PHE A 152 -2.11 2.86 -26.98
C PHE A 152 -1.87 1.60 -26.16
N VAL A 153 -0.92 0.74 -26.57
CA VAL A 153 -0.61 -0.51 -25.86
C VAL A 153 -0.08 -0.23 -24.45
N SER A 154 0.80 0.76 -24.30
CA SER A 154 1.33 1.13 -22.97
C SER A 154 0.26 1.73 -22.07
N PHE A 155 -0.62 2.59 -22.62
CA PHE A 155 -1.76 3.15 -21.90
C PHE A 155 -2.71 2.06 -21.41
N GLN A 156 -3.10 1.13 -22.30
CA GLN A 156 -3.99 0.02 -21.95
C GLN A 156 -3.40 -0.88 -20.88
N THR A 157 -2.13 -1.27 -21.03
CA THR A 157 -1.44 -2.13 -20.05
C THR A 157 -1.41 -1.47 -18.67
N ARG A 158 -1.09 -0.17 -18.62
CA ARG A 158 -1.04 0.59 -17.37
C ARG A 158 -2.43 0.79 -16.79
N LEU A 159 -3.43 1.09 -17.60
CA LEU A 159 -4.83 1.22 -17.17
C LEU A 159 -5.32 -0.09 -16.53
N ILE A 160 -5.12 -1.24 -17.19
CA ILE A 160 -5.50 -2.55 -16.64
C ILE A 160 -4.80 -2.80 -15.30
N TYR A 161 -3.50 -2.51 -15.23
CA TYR A 161 -2.74 -2.65 -13.98
C TYR A 161 -3.31 -1.79 -12.85
N LEU A 162 -3.64 -0.51 -13.11
CA LEU A 162 -4.19 0.42 -12.12
C LEU A 162 -5.64 0.08 -11.72
N MET A 163 -6.39 -0.54 -12.62
CA MET A 163 -7.74 -0.99 -12.32
C MET A 163 -7.74 -2.21 -11.39
N GLN A 164 -6.75 -3.09 -11.56
CA GLN A 164 -6.53 -4.25 -10.70
C GLN A 164 -5.85 -3.89 -9.37
N ASN A 165 -4.89 -2.95 -9.41
CA ASN A 165 -4.07 -2.55 -8.26
C ASN A 165 -4.36 -1.09 -7.91
N PRO A 166 -5.09 -0.82 -6.81
CA PRO A 166 -5.38 0.54 -6.40
C PRO A 166 -4.09 1.31 -6.09
N ILE A 167 -4.08 2.59 -6.44
CA ILE A 167 -3.04 3.52 -5.99
C ILE A 167 -3.51 4.13 -4.68
N TYR A 168 -2.64 4.17 -3.69
CA TYR A 168 -2.89 4.85 -2.43
C TYR A 168 -2.17 6.20 -2.40
N GLU A 169 -2.68 7.12 -1.59
CA GLU A 169 -1.99 8.36 -1.26
C GLU A 169 -0.62 8.05 -0.62
N ASN A 170 0.28 9.04 -0.62
CA ASN A 170 1.55 8.92 0.07
C ASN A 170 1.30 8.70 1.57
N GLY A 171 1.42 7.44 2.01
CA GLY A 171 1.31 7.07 3.41
C GLY A 171 2.57 7.42 4.18
N ILE A 172 2.47 7.33 5.51
CA ILE A 172 3.63 7.49 6.39
C ILE A 172 4.51 6.25 6.24
N THR A 173 5.77 6.45 5.85
CA THR A 173 6.73 5.37 5.62
C THR A 173 7.87 5.36 6.62
N THR A 174 8.15 6.51 7.23
CA THR A 174 9.25 6.70 8.19
C THR A 174 8.77 7.18 9.55
N LEU A 175 9.59 6.96 10.59
CA LEU A 175 9.36 7.47 11.94
C LEU A 175 9.38 9.01 11.99
N GLU A 176 10.16 9.66 11.11
CA GLU A 176 10.22 11.12 11.02
C GLU A 176 8.92 11.69 10.43
N GLU A 177 8.40 11.10 9.36
CA GLU A 177 7.08 11.45 8.81
C GLU A 177 5.98 11.25 9.86
N LEU A 178 6.05 10.17 10.64
CA LEU A 178 5.12 9.91 11.73
C LEU A 178 5.19 11.03 12.78
N LYS A 179 6.39 11.43 13.18
CA LYS A 179 6.60 12.52 14.14
C LYS A 179 6.02 13.83 13.61
N ASN A 180 6.26 14.14 12.34
CA ASN A 180 5.75 15.37 11.71
C ASN A 180 4.24 15.36 11.52
N SER A 181 3.62 14.18 11.36
CA SER A 181 2.18 14.03 11.16
C SER A 181 1.31 14.41 12.38
N LYS A 182 1.91 14.48 13.57
CA LYS A 182 1.18 14.75 14.84
C LYS A 182 0.07 13.75 15.16
N LEU A 183 0.11 12.55 14.57
CA LEU A 183 -0.86 11.50 14.87
C LEU A 183 -0.72 11.02 16.33
N PRO A 184 -1.83 10.83 17.07
CA PRO A 184 -1.77 10.28 18.41
C PRO A 184 -1.26 8.83 18.35
N LEU A 185 -0.29 8.52 19.21
CA LEU A 185 0.37 7.22 19.26
C LEU A 185 -0.05 6.49 20.53
N TYR A 186 -0.80 5.40 20.37
CA TYR A 186 -1.30 4.61 21.49
C TYR A 186 -0.46 3.35 21.73
N SER A 187 -0.31 2.96 22.99
CA SER A 187 0.38 1.72 23.34
C SER A 187 -0.12 1.14 24.66
N SER A 188 0.21 -0.11 24.92
CA SER A 188 -0.07 -0.73 26.21
C SER A 188 0.80 -0.12 27.31
N TYR A 189 0.22 0.10 28.49
CA TYR A 189 0.89 0.69 29.66
C TYR A 189 2.27 0.06 30.00
N ASN A 190 2.41 -1.25 29.82
CA ASN A 190 3.66 -1.97 30.11
C ASN A 190 4.77 -1.62 29.12
N LEU A 191 4.43 -1.40 27.85
CA LEU A 191 5.39 -0.97 26.83
C LEU A 191 5.80 0.50 27.02
N THR A 192 4.92 1.30 27.62
CA THR A 192 5.16 2.72 27.91
C THR A 192 6.31 2.92 28.88
N LYS A 193 6.40 2.06 29.88
CA LYS A 193 7.48 2.10 30.88
C LYS A 193 8.83 1.66 30.34
N LEU A 194 8.82 0.78 29.32
CA LEU A 194 10.02 0.13 28.78
C LEU A 194 10.72 0.97 27.69
N GLN A 195 10.17 2.12 27.29
CA GLN A 195 10.72 2.92 26.20
C GLN A 195 11.30 4.25 26.68
N GLY A 196 12.57 4.22 27.13
CA GLY A 196 13.43 5.41 27.13
C GLY A 196 13.66 6.01 25.73
N HIS A 197 13.23 5.34 24.65
CA HIS A 197 13.24 5.85 23.27
C HIS A 197 11.92 6.51 22.84
N ALA A 198 10.88 6.49 23.69
CA ALA A 198 9.64 7.24 23.44
C ALA A 198 9.83 8.77 23.58
N TYR A 199 11.04 9.24 23.92
CA TYR A 199 11.37 10.67 23.95
C TYR A 199 11.09 11.38 22.61
N MET A 200 11.22 10.68 21.47
CA MET A 200 10.91 11.27 20.16
C MET A 200 9.42 11.58 19.96
N PHE A 201 8.53 10.91 20.70
CA PHE A 201 7.08 10.97 20.54
C PHE A 201 6.34 11.38 21.82
N HIS A 202 7.02 11.96 22.81
CA HIS A 202 6.45 12.18 24.14
C HIS A 202 5.13 12.97 24.12
N GLU A 203 4.99 13.94 23.19
CA GLU A 203 3.79 14.76 23.04
C GLU A 203 2.61 14.00 22.41
N GLN A 204 2.90 13.01 21.57
CA GLN A 204 1.89 12.25 20.82
C GLN A 204 1.44 10.99 21.56
N TYR A 205 2.24 10.55 22.53
CA TYR A 205 2.09 9.25 23.16
C TYR A 205 0.94 9.21 24.18
N ARG A 206 0.12 8.16 24.11
CA ARG A 206 -0.99 7.92 25.04
C ARG A 206 -1.04 6.45 25.44
N SER A 207 -1.20 6.18 26.73
CA SER A 207 -1.28 4.80 27.24
C SER A 207 -2.74 4.31 27.27
N ILE A 208 -2.96 3.07 26.86
CA ILE A 208 -4.27 2.38 26.91
C ILE A 208 -4.07 0.99 27.52
N LYS A 209 -5.08 0.48 28.23
CA LYS A 209 -5.08 -0.92 28.71
C LYS A 209 -5.09 -1.88 27.52
N TYR A 210 -4.23 -2.89 27.53
CA TYR A 210 -4.08 -3.84 26.41
C TYR A 210 -5.41 -4.47 25.94
N LEU A 211 -6.30 -4.83 26.87
CA LEU A 211 -7.61 -5.41 26.54
C LEU A 211 -8.47 -4.45 25.69
N HIS A 212 -8.38 -3.16 25.96
CA HIS A 212 -9.15 -2.14 25.24
C HIS A 212 -8.45 -1.77 23.93
N LEU A 213 -7.12 -1.93 23.82
CA LEU A 213 -6.35 -1.58 22.63
C LEU A 213 -6.86 -2.32 21.38
N ARG A 214 -7.19 -3.61 21.51
CA ARG A 214 -7.74 -4.39 20.40
C ARG A 214 -9.09 -3.82 19.95
N ASP A 215 -10.02 -3.69 20.90
CA ASP A 215 -11.35 -3.21 20.59
C ASP A 215 -11.31 -1.77 20.07
N PHE A 216 -10.35 -0.97 20.53
CA PHE A 216 -10.10 0.39 20.06
C PHE A 216 -9.60 0.42 18.61
N ILE A 217 -8.67 -0.46 18.22
CA ILE A 217 -8.18 -0.56 16.83
C ILE A 217 -9.30 -0.97 15.86
N TRP A 218 -10.19 -1.87 16.28
CA TRP A 218 -11.26 -2.40 15.43
C TRP A 218 -12.52 -1.54 15.38
N LYS A 219 -12.92 -0.95 16.51
CA LYS A 219 -14.18 -0.20 16.60
C LYS A 219 -14.03 1.25 16.16
N ASN A 220 -12.82 1.80 16.23
CA ASN A 220 -12.62 3.21 15.95
C ASN A 220 -11.94 3.39 14.60
N GLU A 221 -12.60 4.11 13.69
CA GLU A 221 -12.03 4.76 12.50
C GLU A 221 -11.06 5.91 12.88
N ILE A 222 -10.44 5.84 14.05
CA ILE A 222 -9.56 6.89 14.53
C ILE A 222 -8.28 6.81 13.71
N LYS A 223 -7.92 7.95 13.09
CA LYS A 223 -6.60 8.21 12.53
C LYS A 223 -5.57 8.29 13.67
N ALA A 224 -5.15 7.13 14.17
CA ALA A 224 -4.15 7.01 15.22
C ALA A 224 -3.13 5.93 14.89
N ALA A 225 -1.94 6.09 15.44
CA ALA A 225 -0.90 5.08 15.38
C ALA A 225 -0.91 4.21 16.64
N PHE A 226 -0.47 2.96 16.55
CA PHE A 226 -0.45 2.00 17.64
C PHE A 226 0.90 1.29 17.73
N VAL A 227 1.56 1.36 18.88
CA VAL A 227 2.79 0.61 19.14
C VAL A 227 2.46 -0.77 19.69
N MET A 228 2.99 -1.81 19.06
CA MET A 228 2.84 -3.17 19.53
C MET A 228 3.91 -4.10 18.96
N SER A 229 4.04 -5.29 19.54
CA SER A 229 4.99 -6.26 19.01
C SER A 229 4.52 -6.85 17.69
N PHE A 230 5.46 -7.04 16.77
CA PHE A 230 5.23 -7.67 15.48
C PHE A 230 4.59 -9.06 15.62
N ALA A 231 4.93 -9.79 16.67
CA ALA A 231 4.31 -11.08 16.98
C ALA A 231 2.80 -10.96 17.27
N VAL A 232 2.37 -9.91 17.98
CA VAL A 232 0.94 -9.63 18.24
C VAL A 232 0.25 -9.17 16.96
N ILE A 233 0.89 -8.27 16.21
CA ILE A 233 0.40 -7.82 14.91
C ILE A 233 0.14 -9.03 14.01
N ARG A 234 1.14 -9.90 13.83
CA ARG A 234 1.05 -11.08 12.97
C ARG A 234 0.00 -12.09 13.43
N GLY A 235 -0.10 -12.31 14.74
CA GLY A 235 -1.01 -13.32 15.30
C GLY A 235 -2.48 -12.87 15.33
N LYS A 236 -2.76 -11.57 15.52
CA LYS A 236 -4.13 -11.07 15.74
C LYS A 236 -4.64 -10.15 14.64
N ILE A 237 -3.79 -9.28 14.12
CA ILE A 237 -4.16 -8.26 13.11
C ILE A 237 -3.79 -8.73 11.70
N ASN A 238 -2.91 -9.72 11.62
CA ASN A 238 -2.28 -10.29 10.43
C ASN A 238 -2.35 -9.37 9.20
N PRO A 239 -1.62 -8.24 9.23
CA PRO A 239 -1.57 -7.30 8.11
C PRO A 239 -1.04 -7.96 6.83
N ASP A 240 -0.33 -9.08 6.96
CA ASP A 240 0.15 -9.90 5.85
C ASP A 240 -0.92 -10.82 5.23
N LEU A 241 -1.94 -11.24 5.99
CA LEU A 241 -3.07 -12.03 5.47
C LEU A 241 -4.16 -11.14 4.86
N PHE A 242 -4.20 -9.86 5.22
CA PHE A 242 -5.26 -8.93 4.83
C PHE A 242 -4.77 -7.59 4.24
N PRO A 243 -3.75 -7.55 3.36
CA PRO A 243 -3.36 -6.30 2.68
C PRO A 243 -4.51 -5.74 1.80
N ASP A 244 -5.36 -6.63 1.30
CA ASP A 244 -6.49 -6.35 0.40
C ASP A 244 -7.87 -6.59 1.00
N ASP A 245 -7.95 -7.02 2.27
CA ASP A 245 -9.24 -7.03 2.95
C ASP A 245 -9.58 -5.57 3.25
N SER A 246 -10.64 -5.06 2.60
CA SER A 246 -11.14 -3.69 2.77
C SER A 246 -11.47 -3.33 4.21
N SER A 247 -11.44 -4.32 5.13
CA SER A 247 -11.68 -4.16 6.56
C SER A 247 -10.45 -3.72 7.36
N SER A 248 -9.22 -3.82 6.85
CA SER A 248 -8.03 -3.38 7.60
C SER A 248 -7.83 -1.87 7.49
N THR A 249 -8.08 -1.17 8.60
CA THR A 249 -7.92 0.29 8.72
C THR A 249 -6.47 0.73 8.94
N HIS A 250 -5.56 -0.21 9.20
CA HIS A 250 -4.17 0.08 9.59
C HIS A 250 -3.17 -0.78 8.82
N VAL A 251 -1.98 -0.23 8.61
CA VAL A 251 -0.82 -0.90 8.01
C VAL A 251 0.38 -0.82 8.94
N VAL A 252 1.33 -1.75 8.82
CA VAL A 252 2.56 -1.75 9.61
C VAL A 252 3.54 -0.76 8.99
N LEU A 253 4.07 0.15 9.80
CA LEU A 253 5.18 1.00 9.42
C LEU A 253 6.40 0.11 9.11
N PRO A 254 7.03 0.26 7.92
CA PRO A 254 8.19 -0.55 7.55
C PRO A 254 9.36 -0.39 8.52
N GLU A 255 9.55 0.84 9.03
CA GLU A 255 10.57 1.15 10.01
C GLU A 255 10.21 0.58 11.39
N VAL A 256 11.18 -0.09 12.00
CA VAL A 256 11.03 -0.74 13.30
C VAL A 256 11.39 0.25 14.40
N LEU A 257 10.52 0.39 15.41
CA LEU A 257 10.76 1.30 16.52
C LEU A 257 11.88 0.78 17.43
N THR A 258 11.87 -0.52 17.73
CA THR A 258 12.92 -1.15 18.55
C THR A 258 12.99 -2.64 18.22
N HIS A 259 14.20 -3.15 18.06
CA HIS A 259 14.43 -4.58 17.93
C HIS A 259 14.25 -5.27 19.28
N SER A 260 13.44 -6.33 19.30
CA SER A 260 13.19 -7.11 20.50
C SER A 260 12.95 -8.57 20.15
N PHE A 261 13.11 -9.42 21.14
CA PHE A 261 12.97 -10.86 20.98
C PHE A 261 11.90 -11.38 21.92
N SER A 262 11.18 -12.41 21.47
CA SER A 262 10.36 -13.19 22.39
C SER A 262 11.28 -14.16 23.13
N VAL A 263 11.26 -14.09 24.45
CA VAL A 263 11.97 -15.01 25.35
C VAL A 263 10.99 -15.63 26.35
N TYR A 264 11.41 -16.73 26.97
CA TYR A 264 10.77 -17.25 28.17
C TYR A 264 11.55 -16.81 29.40
N MET A 265 10.86 -16.71 30.53
CA MET A 265 11.43 -16.22 31.79
C MET A 265 11.51 -17.36 32.79
N PHE A 266 12.64 -17.43 33.49
CA PHE A 266 12.94 -18.41 34.52
C PHE A 266 13.41 -17.68 35.79
N PRO A 267 13.20 -18.24 36.99
CA PRO A 267 13.86 -17.76 38.19
C PRO A 267 15.38 -17.93 38.02
N LYS A 268 16.16 -17.03 38.62
CA LYS A 268 17.63 -17.07 38.59
C LYS A 268 18.13 -18.43 39.11
N ARG A 269 19.11 -19.02 38.41
CA ARG A 269 19.67 -20.36 38.67
C ARG A 269 18.68 -21.52 38.46
N SER A 270 17.63 -21.34 37.66
CA SER A 270 16.75 -22.45 37.30
C SER A 270 17.52 -23.53 36.53
N PRO A 271 17.45 -24.81 36.94
CA PRO A 271 18.13 -25.90 36.23
C PRO A 271 17.54 -26.16 34.83
N TYR A 272 16.33 -25.65 34.57
CA TYR A 272 15.62 -25.87 33.30
C TYR A 272 16.02 -24.89 32.20
N ASN A 273 16.59 -23.73 32.53
CA ASN A 273 16.85 -22.67 31.55
C ASN A 273 17.85 -23.13 30.45
N ALA A 274 18.93 -23.80 30.85
CA ALA A 274 19.93 -24.33 29.92
C ALA A 274 19.30 -25.35 28.95
N LEU A 275 18.50 -26.28 29.48
CA LEU A 275 17.81 -27.30 28.68
C LEU A 275 16.80 -26.67 27.69
N PHE A 276 16.02 -25.69 28.14
CA PHE A 276 15.08 -24.97 27.26
C PHE A 276 15.80 -24.21 26.15
N THR A 277 16.87 -23.50 26.51
CA THR A 277 17.71 -22.73 25.57
C THR A 277 18.31 -23.64 24.50
N GLU A 278 18.81 -24.80 24.88
CA GLU A 278 19.31 -25.81 23.94
C GLU A 278 18.21 -26.27 22.97
N LYS A 279 17.02 -26.62 23.48
CA LYS A 279 15.91 -27.09 22.63
C LYS A 279 15.36 -26.01 21.70
N ILE A 280 15.28 -24.75 22.15
CA ILE A 280 14.88 -23.62 21.29
C ILE A 280 15.91 -23.43 20.17
N THR A 281 17.20 -23.52 20.50
CA THR A 281 18.28 -23.37 19.52
C THR A 281 18.25 -24.49 18.48
N LEU A 282 18.06 -25.74 18.92
CA LEU A 282 17.89 -26.88 18.00
C LEU A 282 16.66 -26.69 17.11
N GLN A 283 15.52 -26.25 17.66
CA GLN A 283 14.32 -25.97 16.86
C GLN A 283 14.57 -24.95 15.75
N LYS A 284 15.35 -23.91 16.03
CA LYS A 284 15.76 -22.91 15.04
C LYS A 284 16.72 -23.49 14.01
N GLN A 285 17.73 -24.24 14.43
CA GLN A 285 18.71 -24.86 13.53
C GLN A 285 18.05 -25.82 12.54
N PHE A 286 17.06 -26.59 12.99
CA PHE A 286 16.27 -27.48 12.12
C PHE A 286 15.15 -26.76 11.35
N GLY A 287 14.98 -25.45 11.54
CA GLY A 287 13.98 -24.65 10.81
C GLY A 287 12.52 -24.94 11.21
N PHE A 288 12.26 -25.59 12.35
CA PHE A 288 10.89 -25.87 12.79
C PHE A 288 10.09 -24.58 13.06
N SER A 289 10.76 -23.51 13.52
CA SER A 289 10.13 -22.20 13.66
C SER A 289 9.63 -21.64 12.33
N ASP A 290 10.34 -21.93 11.24
CA ASP A 290 10.05 -21.39 9.91
C ASP A 290 8.96 -22.15 9.18
N ILE A 291 8.71 -23.40 9.55
CA ILE A 291 7.65 -24.21 8.91
C ILE A 291 6.28 -23.55 9.14
N THR A 292 6.00 -23.10 10.36
CA THR A 292 4.71 -22.45 10.69
C THR A 292 4.53 -21.13 9.94
N THR A 293 5.59 -20.33 9.81
CA THR A 293 5.57 -19.08 9.05
C THR A 293 5.46 -19.33 7.55
N ARG A 294 6.14 -20.36 7.01
CA ARG A 294 6.02 -20.78 5.61
C ARG A 294 4.63 -21.29 5.27
N ILE A 295 3.98 -22.06 6.14
CA ILE A 295 2.59 -22.51 5.94
C ILE A 295 1.64 -21.30 5.89
N ALA A 296 1.83 -20.33 6.79
CA ALA A 296 1.06 -19.09 6.78
C ALA A 296 1.30 -18.26 5.50
N MET A 297 2.56 -18.16 5.04
CA MET A 297 2.92 -17.45 3.81
C MET A 297 2.45 -18.19 2.54
N ARG A 298 2.45 -19.51 2.50
CA ARG A 298 1.98 -20.29 1.33
C ARG A 298 0.49 -20.06 1.10
N ARG A 299 -0.31 -20.03 2.18
CA ARG A 299 -1.73 -19.64 2.13
C ARG A 299 -1.96 -18.23 1.58
N LYS A 300 -0.98 -17.32 1.64
CA LYS A 300 -1.03 -15.95 1.09
C LYS A 300 -0.82 -15.96 -0.43
N SER A 301 0.16 -16.72 -0.95
CA SER A 301 0.46 -16.78 -2.38
C SER A 301 -0.71 -17.31 -3.21
N ASP A 302 -1.42 -18.29 -2.68
CA ASP A 302 -2.56 -18.92 -3.37
C ASP A 302 -3.82 -18.03 -3.38
N ARG A 303 -3.84 -16.98 -2.54
CA ARG A 303 -4.92 -15.99 -2.44
C ARG A 303 -4.53 -14.64 -3.05
N LYS A 304 -3.88 -14.61 -4.21
CA LYS A 304 -3.91 -13.37 -5.01
C LYS A 304 -5.35 -13.11 -5.42
N ILE A 305 -6.05 -12.30 -4.62
CA ILE A 305 -7.41 -11.85 -4.92
C ILE A 305 -7.29 -10.94 -6.13
N VAL A 306 -7.52 -11.50 -7.32
CA VAL A 306 -7.75 -10.69 -8.51
C VAL A 306 -9.02 -9.91 -8.24
N ARG A 307 -8.90 -8.61 -7.95
CA ARG A 307 -10.07 -7.75 -7.78
C ARG A 307 -10.89 -7.80 -9.06
N LYS A 308 -12.17 -8.18 -8.93
CA LYS A 308 -13.10 -8.17 -10.05
C LYS A 308 -13.37 -6.72 -10.45
N LEU A 309 -13.19 -6.42 -11.73
CA LEU A 309 -13.62 -5.15 -12.31
C LEU A 309 -15.12 -4.99 -12.11
N SER A 310 -15.53 -3.89 -11.50
CA SER A 310 -16.93 -3.52 -11.30
C SER A 310 -17.27 -2.23 -12.06
N PHE A 311 -18.57 -1.93 -12.22
CA PHE A 311 -19.02 -0.70 -12.88
C PHE A 311 -18.43 0.58 -12.27
N TYR A 312 -18.16 0.58 -10.96
CA TYR A 312 -17.49 1.69 -10.26
C TYR A 312 -16.13 2.03 -10.87
N HIS A 313 -15.42 1.04 -11.40
CA HIS A 313 -14.10 1.25 -12.00
C HIS A 313 -14.21 2.00 -13.34
N MET A 314 -15.32 1.81 -14.06
CA MET A 314 -15.56 2.41 -15.38
C MET A 314 -16.25 3.78 -15.31
N GLU A 315 -16.65 4.22 -14.11
CA GLU A 315 -17.33 5.49 -13.87
C GLU A 315 -16.64 6.69 -14.57
N PRO A 316 -15.30 6.86 -14.51
CA PRO A 316 -14.66 8.03 -15.13
C PRO A 316 -14.80 8.04 -16.66
N ALA A 317 -14.85 6.88 -17.31
CA ALA A 317 -15.04 6.77 -18.76
C ALA A 317 -16.46 7.22 -19.15
N PHE A 318 -17.48 6.82 -18.39
CA PHE A 318 -18.85 7.29 -18.60
C PHE A 318 -18.98 8.79 -18.34
N PHE A 319 -18.33 9.30 -17.29
CA PHE A 319 -18.31 10.74 -17.02
C PHE A 319 -17.71 11.53 -18.19
N LEU A 320 -16.57 11.08 -18.73
CA LEU A 320 -15.92 11.72 -19.88
C LEU A 320 -16.82 11.68 -21.12
N LEU A 321 -17.53 10.57 -21.35
CA LEU A 321 -18.51 10.44 -22.42
C LEU A 321 -19.67 11.45 -22.27
N PHE A 322 -20.26 11.57 -21.08
CA PHE A 322 -21.35 12.51 -20.83
C PHE A 322 -20.91 13.97 -20.99
N VAL A 323 -19.74 14.32 -20.48
CA VAL A 323 -19.14 15.65 -20.70
C VAL A 323 -18.94 15.91 -22.19
N GLY A 324 -18.45 14.92 -22.94
CA GLY A 324 -18.30 15.00 -24.39
C GLY A 324 -19.63 15.26 -25.12
N TYR A 325 -20.69 14.53 -24.78
CA TYR A 325 -22.03 14.75 -25.35
C TYR A 325 -22.57 16.14 -25.02
N PHE A 326 -22.41 16.58 -23.79
CA PHE A 326 -22.85 17.91 -23.36
C PHE A 326 -22.13 19.02 -24.13
N LEU A 327 -20.80 18.93 -24.27
CA LEU A 327 -20.00 19.89 -25.04
C LEU A 327 -20.36 19.89 -26.52
N SER A 328 -20.55 18.71 -27.12
CA SER A 328 -20.96 18.59 -28.53
C SER A 328 -22.34 19.19 -28.79
N CYS A 329 -23.32 18.94 -27.90
CA CYS A 329 -24.65 19.53 -28.00
C CYS A 329 -24.59 21.05 -27.84
N SER A 330 -23.82 21.55 -26.88
CA SER A 330 -23.63 22.98 -26.65
C SER A 330 -23.01 23.67 -27.87
N ALA A 331 -21.98 23.08 -28.47
CA ALA A 331 -21.35 23.60 -29.68
C ALA A 331 -22.33 23.65 -30.86
N TRP A 332 -23.15 22.61 -31.04
CA TRP A 332 -24.17 22.56 -32.09
C TRP A 332 -25.24 23.65 -31.90
N ILE A 333 -25.72 23.87 -30.66
CA ILE A 333 -26.68 24.93 -30.35
C ILE A 333 -26.08 26.31 -30.67
N LEU A 334 -24.83 26.56 -30.28
CA LEU A 334 -24.14 27.81 -30.57
C LEU A 334 -23.99 28.04 -32.07
N GLU A 335 -23.58 27.02 -32.82
CA GLU A 335 -23.46 27.09 -34.27
C GLU A 335 -24.81 27.38 -34.94
N PHE A 336 -25.90 26.76 -34.45
CA PHE A 336 -27.25 27.01 -34.93
C PHE A 336 -27.66 28.49 -34.79
N PHE A 337 -27.44 29.08 -33.61
CA PHE A 337 -27.75 30.50 -33.38
C PHE A 337 -26.87 31.44 -34.21
N LEU A 338 -25.58 31.16 -34.34
CA LEU A 338 -24.66 31.96 -35.15
C LEU A 338 -25.04 31.94 -36.64
N ASN A 339 -25.44 30.78 -37.15
CA ASN A 339 -25.86 30.63 -38.54
C ASN A 339 -27.25 31.23 -38.79
N SER A 340 -28.17 31.14 -37.83
CA SER A 340 -29.49 31.78 -37.93
C SER A 340 -29.43 33.31 -37.96
N HIS A 341 -28.37 33.94 -37.45
CA HIS A 341 -28.17 35.39 -37.53
C HIS A 341 -27.49 35.85 -38.83
N ARG A 342 -26.85 34.93 -39.56
CA ARG A 342 -26.15 35.23 -40.82
C ARG A 342 -27.04 35.11 -42.06
N ASN A 343 -28.12 34.35 -41.96
CA ASN A 343 -29.17 34.23 -42.97
C ASN A 343 -30.32 35.17 -42.62
#